data_AF-A0A3G6PS99-F1
#
_entry.id   AF-A0A3G6PS99-F1
#
_cell.length_a   1.000
_cell.length_b   1.000
_cell.length_c   1.000
_cell.angle_alpha   90.00
_cell.angle_beta   90.00
_cell.angle_gamma   90.00
#
_symmetry.space_group_name_H-M   'P 1'
#
loop_
_entity.id
_entity.type
_entity.pdbx_description
1 polymer ?
#
loop_
_entity_poly.entity_id
_entity_poly.type
_entity_poly.pdbx_seq_one_letter_code
_entity_poly.pdbx_strand_id
1 'polypeptide(L)'
;MWVACKIISNNFLLYNKFKEFINQTPFFVLEEESSDSEENQIIFWDIDSINIDTNHCKERINRGCLIIIISSLFSKDMISNIFDHNHLTKIGILNKSVLYPQFVEELSRIIDEKNRVLNP
;
A
#
# COMPACT_ATOMS: atom_id res chain seq x y z
N MET A 1 10.13 -15.69 4.66
CA MET A 1 10.60 -14.30 4.75
C MET A 1 9.42 -13.47 5.25
N TRP A 2 9.58 -12.68 6.31
CA TRP A 2 8.53 -11.79 6.81
C TRP A 2 8.47 -10.53 5.96
N VAL A 3 7.27 -10.00 5.73
CA VAL A 3 7.04 -8.76 4.96
C VAL A 3 6.53 -7.69 5.92
N ALA A 4 7.33 -6.64 6.11
CA ALA A 4 6.95 -5.50 6.94
C ALA A 4 5.83 -4.70 6.24
N CYS A 5 4.82 -4.31 7.00
CA CYS A 5 3.66 -3.57 6.54
C CYS A 5 3.51 -2.28 7.33
N LYS A 6 3.25 -1.17 6.65
CA LYS A 6 3.02 0.14 7.28
C LYS A 6 1.66 0.68 6.86
N ILE A 7 0.87 1.16 7.80
CA ILE A 7 -0.42 1.80 7.53
C ILE A 7 -0.29 3.30 7.78
N ILE A 8 -0.55 4.10 6.75
CA ILE A 8 -0.53 5.56 6.83
C ILE A 8 -1.95 6.06 6.55
N SER A 9 -2.74 6.19 7.62
CA SER A 9 -4.12 6.70 7.55
C SER A 9 -4.54 7.32 8.89
N ASN A 10 -5.22 8.47 8.83
CA ASN A 10 -5.92 9.06 9.98
C ASN A 10 -7.35 8.49 10.15
N ASN A 11 -7.80 7.65 9.23
CA ASN A 11 -9.13 7.05 9.30
C ASN A 11 -9.07 5.77 10.15
N PHE A 12 -9.58 5.86 11.39
CA PHE A 12 -9.57 4.76 12.36
C PHE A 12 -10.21 3.46 11.83
N LEU A 13 -11.34 3.56 11.10
CA LEU A 13 -12.02 2.38 10.56
C LEU A 13 -11.17 1.72 9.48
N LEU A 14 -10.58 2.52 8.59
CA LEU A 14 -9.72 2.03 7.53
C LEU A 14 -8.44 1.43 8.11
N TYR A 15 -7.83 2.10 9.10
CA TYR A 15 -6.66 1.59 9.80
C TYR A 15 -6.92 0.21 10.40
N ASN A 16 -8.02 0.04 11.14
CA ASN A 16 -8.37 -1.25 11.72
C ASN A 16 -8.65 -2.32 10.66
N LYS A 17 -9.27 -1.93 9.53
CA LYS A 17 -9.51 -2.83 8.40
C LYS A 17 -8.19 -3.39 7.85
N PHE A 18 -7.19 -2.54 7.65
CA PHE A 18 -5.87 -2.96 7.19
C PHE A 18 -5.11 -3.76 8.25
N LYS A 19 -5.18 -3.34 9.51
CA LYS A 19 -4.56 -4.06 10.62
C LYS A 19 -5.09 -5.48 10.73
N GLU A 20 -6.41 -5.66 10.62
CA GLU A 20 -7.03 -6.98 10.65
C GLU A 20 -6.59 -7.83 9.44
N PHE A 21 -6.58 -7.26 8.24
CA PHE A 21 -6.08 -7.95 7.05
C PHE A 21 -4.61 -8.40 7.22
N ILE A 22 -3.73 -7.53 7.73
CA ILE A 22 -2.32 -7.84 7.99
C ILE A 22 -2.21 -9.00 8.99
N ASN A 23 -2.94 -8.92 10.10
CA ASN A 23 -2.93 -9.96 11.14
C ASN A 23 -3.43 -11.32 10.65
N GLN A 24 -4.36 -11.32 9.68
CA GLN A 24 -4.92 -12.53 9.09
C GLN A 24 -4.06 -13.08 7.93
N THR A 25 -3.10 -12.30 7.42
CA THR A 25 -2.27 -12.68 6.27
C THR A 25 -0.96 -13.30 6.75
N PRO A 26 -0.69 -14.58 6.42
CA PRO A 26 0.58 -15.21 6.78
C PRO A 26 1.78 -14.41 6.29
N PHE A 27 2.83 -14.35 7.11
CA PHE A 27 4.09 -13.67 6.84
C PHE A 27 4.06 -12.14 6.81
N PHE A 28 2.89 -11.50 6.93
CA PHE A 28 2.83 -10.04 7.10
C PHE A 28 3.03 -9.67 8.55
N VAL A 29 3.76 -8.58 8.78
CA VAL A 29 4.00 -8.03 10.12
C VAL A 29 3.73 -6.55 10.07
N LEU A 30 2.80 -6.07 10.90
CA LEU A 30 2.59 -4.64 11.06
C LEU A 30 3.82 -4.05 11.75
N GLU A 31 4.47 -3.10 11.10
CA GLU A 31 5.60 -2.36 11.67
C GLU A 31 5.08 -1.46 12.80
N GLU A 32 5.54 -1.72 14.02
CA GLU A 32 5.30 -0.82 15.14
C GLU A 32 6.14 0.46 14.98
N GLU A 33 5.67 1.59 15.52
CA GLU A 33 6.20 2.95 15.30
C GLU A 33 7.71 3.14 15.60
N SER A 34 8.42 2.13 16.13
CA SER A 34 9.78 2.23 16.65
C SER A 34 10.88 1.58 15.81
N SER A 35 10.54 0.85 14.75
CA SER A 35 11.53 0.35 13.77
C SER A 35 11.13 0.88 12.40
N ASP A 36 11.89 1.79 11.80
CA ASP A 36 11.73 2.14 10.38
C ASP A 36 12.64 1.15 9.63
N SER A 37 12.14 -0.07 9.38
CA SER A 37 12.84 -1.00 8.50
C SER A 37 12.73 -0.46 7.08
N GLU A 38 13.69 0.36 6.66
CA GLU A 38 13.53 1.24 5.50
C GLU A 38 13.46 0.54 4.12
N GLU A 39 13.43 -0.78 4.07
CA GLU A 39 13.56 -1.58 2.85
C GLU A 39 12.53 -2.72 2.76
N ASN A 40 12.02 -2.97 1.56
CA ASN A 40 11.14 -4.11 1.21
C ASN A 40 9.83 -4.22 2.02
N GLN A 41 9.10 -3.12 2.12
CA GLN A 41 7.83 -3.05 2.85
C GLN A 41 6.62 -2.95 1.93
N ILE A 42 5.43 -3.29 2.45
CA ILE A 42 4.15 -2.89 1.87
C ILE A 42 3.60 -1.70 2.64
N ILE A 43 3.37 -0.58 1.96
CA ILE A 43 2.87 0.65 2.57
C ILE A 43 1.43 0.90 2.09
N PHE A 44 0.47 0.81 3.01
CA PHE A 44 -0.93 1.17 2.79
C PHE A 44 -1.12 2.65 3.07
N TRP A 45 -1.22 3.46 2.01
CA TRP A 45 -1.31 4.90 2.14
C TRP A 45 -2.69 5.45 1.75
N ASP A 46 -3.39 5.99 2.74
CA ASP A 46 -4.63 6.73 2.57
C ASP A 46 -4.35 8.20 2.22
N ILE A 47 -4.39 8.51 0.92
CA ILE A 47 -4.13 9.85 0.38
C ILE A 47 -5.25 10.85 0.68
N ASP A 48 -6.48 10.39 0.99
CA ASP A 48 -7.55 11.34 1.34
C ASP A 48 -7.42 11.82 2.79
N SER A 49 -6.67 11.10 3.64
CA SER A 49 -6.55 11.41 5.08
C SER A 49 -5.19 11.98 5.49
N ILE A 50 -4.12 11.59 4.79
CA ILE A 50 -2.76 12.04 5.04
C ILE A 50 -2.12 12.35 3.70
N ASN A 51 -1.69 13.59 3.53
CA ASN A 51 -0.88 13.98 2.38
C ASN A 51 0.60 13.73 2.70
N ILE A 52 1.23 12.87 1.90
CA ILE A 52 2.67 12.59 1.92
C ILE A 52 3.24 13.15 0.63
N ASP A 53 4.45 13.72 0.70
CA ASP A 53 5.15 14.16 -0.50
C ASP A 53 5.36 12.96 -1.45
N THR A 54 4.91 13.12 -2.68
CA THR A 54 5.14 12.19 -3.78
C THR A 54 6.62 11.83 -3.94
N ASN A 55 7.56 12.74 -3.66
CA ASN A 55 9.00 12.43 -3.69
C ASN A 55 9.40 11.41 -2.63
N HIS A 56 8.83 11.52 -1.43
CA HIS A 56 9.05 10.54 -0.36
C HIS A 56 8.53 9.16 -0.76
N CYS A 57 7.37 9.10 -1.43
CA CYS A 57 6.84 7.84 -1.95
C CYS A 57 7.73 7.25 -3.04
N LYS A 58 8.24 8.07 -3.97
CA LYS A 58 9.19 7.62 -4.99
C LYS A 58 10.48 7.07 -4.38
N GLU A 59 10.98 7.70 -3.31
CA GLU A 59 12.15 7.21 -2.58
C GLU A 59 11.89 5.84 -1.95
N ARG A 60 10.75 5.65 -1.27
CA ARG A 60 10.37 4.36 -0.69
C ARG A 60 10.24 3.27 -1.78
N ILE A 61 9.67 3.60 -2.94
CA ILE A 61 9.60 2.68 -4.08
C ILE A 61 11.00 2.27 -4.55
N ASN A 62 11.93 3.22 -4.66
CA ASN A 62 13.31 2.95 -5.08
C ASN A 62 14.06 2.04 -4.07
N ARG A 63 13.63 2.04 -2.80
CA ARG A 63 14.12 1.13 -1.74
C ARG A 63 13.41 -0.24 -1.72
N GLY A 64 12.63 -0.55 -2.76
CA GLY A 64 11.97 -1.84 -2.93
C GLY A 64 10.58 -1.93 -2.30
N CYS A 65 10.02 -0.84 -1.77
CA CYS A 65 8.68 -0.89 -1.18
C CYS A 65 7.58 -0.95 -2.25
N LEU A 66 6.52 -1.70 -1.95
CA LEU A 66 5.25 -1.68 -2.66
C LEU A 66 4.33 -0.67 -1.98
N ILE A 67 3.86 0.34 -2.72
CA ILE A 67 2.92 1.33 -2.20
C ILE A 67 1.51 0.97 -2.67
N ILE A 68 0.56 0.85 -1.76
CA ILE A 68 -0.86 0.68 -2.06
C ILE A 68 -1.58 1.97 -1.69
N ILE A 69 -1.91 2.75 -2.71
CA ILE A 69 -2.59 4.05 -2.59
C ILE A 69 -4.08 3.81 -2.45
N ILE A 70 -4.68 4.43 -1.45
CA ILE A 70 -6.08 4.22 -1.07
C ILE A 70 -6.81 5.55 -1.15
N SER A 71 -7.80 5.62 -2.04
CA SER A 71 -8.57 6.85 -2.26
C SER A 71 -10.02 6.57 -2.60
N SER A 72 -10.87 7.52 -2.26
CA SER A 72 -12.26 7.62 -2.71
C SER A 72 -12.51 8.85 -3.59
N LEU A 73 -11.57 9.80 -3.58
CA LEU A 73 -11.67 11.10 -4.25
C LEU A 73 -10.96 11.13 -5.60
N PHE A 74 -9.87 10.37 -5.73
CA PHE A 74 -9.04 10.36 -6.93
C PHE A 74 -9.24 9.06 -7.71
N SER A 75 -9.44 9.18 -9.01
CA SER A 75 -9.52 8.03 -9.90
C SER A 75 -8.14 7.37 -10.06
N LYS A 76 -8.15 6.09 -10.45
CA LYS A 76 -6.93 5.34 -10.75
C LYS A 76 -6.05 6.06 -11.78
N ASP A 77 -6.66 6.67 -12.80
CA ASP A 77 -5.95 7.39 -13.86
C ASP A 77 -5.30 8.67 -13.33
N MET A 78 -6.00 9.42 -12.46
CA MET A 78 -5.45 10.61 -11.82
C MET A 78 -4.22 10.28 -10.99
N ILE A 79 -4.30 9.22 -10.17
CA ILE A 79 -3.17 8.78 -9.34
C ILE A 79 -2.03 8.28 -10.22
N SER A 80 -2.33 7.53 -11.29
CA SER A 80 -1.30 6.98 -12.18
C SER A 80 -0.50 8.06 -12.90
N ASN A 81 -1.12 9.21 -13.23
CA ASN A 81 -0.45 10.33 -13.88
C ASN A 81 0.59 11.05 -13.00
N ILE A 82 0.62 10.78 -11.69
CA ILE A 82 1.58 11.38 -10.75
C ILE A 82 2.92 10.64 -10.78
N PHE A 83 2.92 9.37 -11.22
CA PHE A 83 4.08 8.48 -11.14
C PHE A 83 4.59 8.09 -12.51
N ASP A 84 5.91 7.95 -12.61
CA ASP A 84 6.56 7.51 -13.84
C ASP A 84 6.30 6.01 -14.07
N HIS A 85 6.39 5.55 -15.33
CA HIS A 85 6.06 4.15 -15.69
C HIS A 85 6.79 3.09 -14.86
N ASN A 86 8.05 3.36 -14.47
CA ASN A 86 8.82 2.45 -13.61
C ASN A 86 8.21 2.34 -12.20
N HIS A 87 7.76 3.45 -11.63
CA HIS A 87 7.14 3.49 -10.30
C HIS A 87 5.75 2.84 -10.29
N LEU A 88 4.98 2.95 -11.38
CA LEU A 88 3.67 2.32 -11.50
C LEU A 88 3.71 0.78 -11.34
N THR A 89 4.86 0.15 -11.61
CA THR A 89 5.05 -1.29 -11.38
C THR A 89 5.14 -1.68 -9.90
N LYS A 90 5.28 -0.70 -9.00
CA LYS A 90 5.36 -0.86 -7.54
C LYS A 90 4.23 -0.11 -6.82
N ILE A 91 3.20 0.27 -7.57
CA ILE A 91 2.03 0.99 -7.04
C ILE A 91 0.77 0.16 -7.29
N GLY A 92 0.09 -0.16 -6.19
CA GLY A 92 -1.30 -0.60 -6.17
C GLY A 92 -2.23 0.60 -5.93
N ILE A 93 -3.42 0.56 -6.50
CA ILE A 93 -4.45 1.58 -6.24
C ILE A 93 -5.72 0.86 -5.84
N LEU A 94 -6.28 1.24 -4.70
CA LEU A 94 -7.45 0.64 -4.09
C LEU A 94 -8.51 1.71 -3.82
N ASN A 95 -9.75 1.42 -4.23
CA ASN A 95 -10.85 2.30 -3.87
C ASN A 95 -11.37 1.96 -2.47
N LYS A 96 -11.61 2.97 -1.64
CA LYS A 96 -12.18 2.79 -0.30
C LYS A 96 -13.64 2.31 -0.32
N SER A 97 -14.40 2.64 -1.37
CA SER A 97 -15.85 2.41 -1.45
C SER A 97 -16.22 0.99 -1.90
N VAL A 98 -15.46 -0.01 -1.45
CA VAL A 98 -15.72 -1.43 -1.74
C VAL A 98 -16.03 -2.20 -0.45
N LEU A 99 -16.86 -3.24 -0.56
CA LEU A 99 -17.19 -4.10 0.58
C LEU A 99 -15.95 -4.84 1.09
N TYR A 100 -15.97 -5.29 2.36
CA TYR A 100 -14.80 -5.96 2.95
C TYR A 100 -14.30 -7.19 2.16
N PRO A 101 -15.16 -8.10 1.66
CA PRO A 101 -14.69 -9.23 0.85
C PRO A 101 -13.99 -8.78 -0.45
N GLN A 102 -14.59 -7.82 -1.15
CA GLN A 102 -14.02 -7.25 -2.37
C GLN A 102 -12.69 -6.53 -2.11
N PHE A 103 -12.59 -5.84 -0.98
CA PHE A 103 -11.35 -5.23 -0.54
C PHE A 103 -10.23 -6.26 -0.38
N VAL A 104 -10.50 -7.39 0.28
CA VAL A 104 -9.52 -8.46 0.47
C VAL A 104 -9.09 -9.02 -0.89
N GLU A 105 -10.04 -9.34 -1.77
CA GLU A 105 -9.76 -9.86 -3.11
C GLU A 105 -8.93 -8.89 -3.97
N GLU A 106 -9.31 -7.62 -4.01
CA GLU A 106 -8.58 -6.60 -4.78
C GLU A 106 -7.16 -6.39 -4.24
N LEU A 107 -7.01 -6.35 -2.91
CA LEU A 107 -5.72 -6.16 -2.28
C LEU A 107 -4.79 -7.35 -2.49
N SER A 108 -5.29 -8.59 -2.31
CA SER A 108 -4.55 -9.81 -2.60
C SER A 108 -4.11 -9.84 -4.05
N ARG A 109 -5.01 -9.50 -5.00
CA ARG A 109 -4.68 -9.43 -6.42
C ARG A 109 -3.58 -8.41 -6.72
N ILE A 110 -3.65 -7.23 -6.12
CA ILE A 110 -2.62 -6.18 -6.28
C ILE A 110 -1.27 -6.70 -5.78
N ILE A 111 -1.23 -7.28 -4.58
CA ILE A 111 0.00 -7.77 -3.97
C ILE A 111 0.61 -8.87 -4.84
N ASP A 112 -0.19 -9.84 -5.29
CA ASP A 112 0.27 -10.94 -6.15
C ASP A 112 0.81 -10.45 -7.50
N GLU A 113 0.10 -9.51 -8.14
CA GLU A 113 0.53 -8.93 -9.42
C GLU A 113 1.87 -8.20 -9.29
N LYS A 114 2.05 -7.43 -8.21
CA LYS A 114 3.26 -6.62 -8.03
C LYS A 114 4.44 -7.41 -7.43
N ASN A 115 4.18 -8.45 -6.65
CA ASN A 115 5.22 -9.36 -6.15
C ASN A 115 5.91 -10.14 -7.27
N ARG A 116 5.18 -10.57 -8.30
CA ARG A 116 5.78 -11.22 -9.50
C ARG A 116 6.76 -10.32 -10.24
N VAL A 117 6.64 -9.00 -10.09
CA VAL A 117 7.54 -8.01 -10.69
C VAL A 117 8.72 -7.66 -9.76
N LEU A 118 8.63 -7.98 -8.46
CA LEU A 118 9.70 -7.79 -7.48
C LEU A 118 10.64 -9.01 -7.41
N ASN A 119 10.12 -10.22 -7.61
CA ASN A 119 10.88 -11.47 -7.65
C ASN A 119 10.56 -12.24 -8.96
N PRO A 120 11.15 -11.87 -10.11
CA PRO A 120 10.94 -12.56 -11.38
C PRO A 120 11.54 -13.97 -11.40
#